data_AF-A0A031I9A2-F1
#
_entry.id   AF-A0A031I9A2-F1
#
_cell.length_a   1.000
_cell.length_b   1.000
_cell.length_c   1.000
_cell.angle_alpha   90.00
_cell.angle_beta   90.00
_cell.angle_gamma   90.00
#
_symmetry.space_group_name_H-M   'P 1'
#
loop_
_entity.id
_entity.type
_entity.pdbx_description
1 polymer ?
#
loop_
_entity_poly.entity_id
_entity_poly.type
_entity_poly.pdbx_seq_one_letter_code
_entity_poly.pdbx_strand_id
1 'polypeptide(L)'
;MNPEVLAVTDRIIERSRERRSAYLALIERERETGARRPQLGCANLAHAYAGTEEDRDTLRAGSGMNIGIVTAYNDMLSAHAVYYRYPELMKVWAREVGATAQVAGATPAMCDGVTQGYAGMELSLFSRDTIALATAVALSHGTFEGAALLGICDKIVPGLLMGALRFGHLPMVLIPGGPMPSGLPNKAKAAVREAYAEGKAGREELLDAEIQAYHGKGTCTFYGTANTNQMMMEVMGLHMPGAAFVNPGTKLRQELTRAAVHRLAGIGWRGDDYRPLGHCVDERAIVNAAVGLLATGGSTNHLLHVPAIARAAGIVIDWEDFDRLSRAVPLIARVYPNGAADVNAFEAAGGMPFVVRELLAAGLLHGDITTVSGDSLAAYAEKPVIVDEALSWQPVGDSGDTTILRPVGEAFSPDGGMRILAGNIGRACIKVSAVDRDRWVIEAPARVFHDQLDVLEAFKRGELEQDMVVVVRFQGPRANGMPELHKLTPPLGVLQNRGFKVALVTDGRMSGASGKVPCAIHCSPEALGQGAIGKIRDGDIIRVDALNGTLDALVDPAEWLARPLCDAPGAASGTGRELFAMFRGLADEAEKGASGMLAAAGL
;
A
#
# COMPACT_ATOMS: atom_id res chain seq x y z
N MET A 1 1.65 -6.42 26.22
CA MET A 1 2.31 -5.98 24.99
C MET A 1 3.63 -6.75 24.84
N ASN A 2 4.01 -7.09 23.62
CA ASN A 2 5.27 -7.72 23.29
C ASN A 2 6.45 -6.73 23.48
N PRO A 3 7.56 -7.13 24.13
CA PRO A 3 8.68 -6.23 24.40
C PRO A 3 9.36 -5.64 23.14
N GLU A 4 9.46 -6.40 22.05
CA GLU A 4 10.12 -5.94 20.84
C GLU A 4 9.25 -4.92 20.09
N VAL A 5 7.93 -5.14 20.07
CA VAL A 5 6.97 -4.17 19.51
C VAL A 5 7.06 -2.84 20.27
N LEU A 6 7.09 -2.89 21.61
CA LEU A 6 7.30 -1.69 22.44
C LEU A 6 8.64 -1.00 22.14
N ALA A 7 9.73 -1.77 22.06
CA ALA A 7 11.06 -1.21 21.82
C ALA A 7 11.17 -0.53 20.44
N VAL A 8 10.48 -1.05 19.42
CA VAL A 8 10.37 -0.40 18.11
C VAL A 8 9.50 0.85 18.19
N THR A 9 8.37 0.79 18.89
CA THR A 9 7.52 1.97 19.13
C THR A 9 8.30 3.10 19.80
N ASP A 10 9.05 2.82 20.86
CA ASP A 10 9.85 3.81 21.57
C ASP A 10 10.93 4.43 20.67
N ARG A 11 11.59 3.62 19.82
CA ARG A 11 12.57 4.08 18.84
C ARG A 11 11.93 5.06 17.84
N ILE A 12 10.73 4.74 17.35
CA ILE A 12 9.99 5.60 16.42
C ILE A 12 9.55 6.89 17.12
N ILE A 13 9.03 6.83 18.35
CA ILE A 13 8.63 8.02 19.12
C ILE A 13 9.83 8.96 19.35
N GLU A 14 10.97 8.43 19.81
CA GLU A 14 12.17 9.24 20.05
C GLU A 14 12.64 9.92 18.76
N ARG A 15 12.76 9.16 17.66
CA ARG A 15 13.20 9.69 16.37
C ARG A 15 12.23 10.73 15.81
N SER A 16 10.94 10.55 16.06
CA SER A 16 9.87 11.41 15.54
C SER A 16 9.61 12.65 16.39
N ARG A 17 10.13 12.71 17.63
CA ARG A 17 9.73 13.69 18.66
C ARG A 17 9.58 15.12 18.13
N GLU A 18 10.60 15.65 17.45
CA GLU A 18 10.58 17.01 16.94
C GLU A 18 9.55 17.19 15.82
N ARG A 19 9.59 16.33 14.80
CA ARG A 19 8.69 16.40 13.63
C ARG A 19 7.24 16.16 14.01
N ARG A 20 6.98 15.21 14.90
CA ARG A 20 5.64 14.89 15.40
C ARG A 20 5.07 16.04 16.22
N SER A 21 5.88 16.64 17.09
CA SER A 21 5.46 17.81 17.87
C SER A 21 5.11 18.99 16.95
N ALA A 22 5.92 19.25 15.93
CA ALA A 22 5.65 20.27 14.93
C ALA A 22 4.37 19.98 14.11
N TYR A 23 4.14 18.71 13.76
CA TYR A 23 2.92 18.28 13.08
C TYR A 23 1.68 18.47 13.97
N LEU A 24 1.71 18.05 15.23
CA LEU A 24 0.57 18.21 16.13
C LEU A 24 0.29 19.69 16.43
N ALA A 25 1.33 20.52 16.54
CA ALA A 25 1.16 21.98 16.65
C ALA A 25 0.50 22.59 15.40
N LEU A 26 0.83 22.07 14.21
CA LEU A 26 0.12 22.43 12.97
C LEU A 26 -1.36 22.01 13.08
N ILE A 27 -1.66 20.78 13.49
CA ILE A 27 -3.04 20.29 13.60
C ILE A 27 -3.87 21.15 14.56
N GLU A 28 -3.33 21.46 15.74
CA GLU A 28 -4.05 22.31 16.70
C GLU A 28 -4.24 23.74 16.15
N ARG A 29 -3.22 24.32 15.53
CA ARG A 29 -3.33 25.66 14.94
C ARG A 29 -4.39 25.72 13.84
N GLU A 30 -4.43 24.74 12.94
CA GLU A 30 -5.43 24.69 11.87
C GLU A 30 -6.85 24.44 12.43
N ARG A 31 -6.98 23.68 13.53
CA ARG A 31 -8.25 23.54 14.24
C ARG A 31 -8.74 24.87 14.82
N GLU A 32 -7.86 25.61 15.48
CA GLU A 32 -8.22 26.86 16.17
C GLU A 32 -8.46 28.03 15.20
N THR A 33 -7.58 28.15 14.20
CA THR A 33 -7.46 29.37 13.36
C THR A 33 -7.59 29.12 11.86
N GLY A 34 -7.67 27.85 11.43
CA GLY A 34 -7.83 27.49 10.02
C GLY A 34 -9.15 27.95 9.43
N ALA A 35 -9.18 28.06 8.11
CA ALA A 35 -10.38 28.48 7.39
C ALA A 35 -11.52 27.48 7.62
N ARG A 36 -12.62 27.98 8.20
CA ARG A 36 -13.84 27.20 8.43
C ARG A 36 -15.06 27.89 7.84
N ARG A 37 -16.03 27.10 7.39
CA ARG A 37 -17.27 27.55 6.73
C ARG A 37 -17.93 28.77 7.41
N PRO A 38 -18.09 28.87 8.75
CA PRO A 38 -18.71 30.05 9.38
C PRO A 38 -17.91 31.35 9.29
N GLN A 39 -16.61 31.28 8.97
CA GLN A 39 -15.72 32.46 8.83
C GLN A 39 -15.57 32.92 7.38
N LEU A 40 -16.01 32.13 6.41
CA LEU A 40 -15.90 32.50 5.00
C LEU A 40 -16.86 33.65 4.67
N GLY A 41 -16.44 34.53 3.75
CA GLY A 41 -17.28 35.62 3.27
C GLY A 41 -18.54 35.12 2.56
N CYS A 42 -19.61 35.92 2.57
CA CYS A 42 -20.89 35.56 1.93
C CYS A 42 -20.74 35.15 0.45
N ALA A 43 -19.84 35.80 -0.30
CA ALA A 43 -19.57 35.44 -1.68
C ALA A 43 -18.95 34.03 -1.79
N ASN A 44 -17.95 33.72 -0.96
CA ASN A 44 -17.32 32.39 -0.90
C ASN A 44 -18.34 31.31 -0.53
N LEU A 45 -19.20 31.57 0.46
CA LEU A 45 -20.28 30.66 0.85
C LEU A 45 -21.29 30.45 -0.28
N ALA A 46 -21.68 31.51 -0.99
CA ALA A 46 -22.56 31.40 -2.15
C ALA A 46 -21.95 30.51 -3.25
N HIS A 47 -20.65 30.66 -3.54
CA HIS A 47 -19.95 29.76 -4.47
C HIS A 47 -19.94 28.31 -3.99
N ALA A 48 -19.70 28.08 -2.69
CA ALA A 48 -19.68 26.74 -2.13
C ALA A 48 -21.06 26.05 -2.16
N TYR A 49 -22.15 26.80 -2.09
CA TYR A 49 -23.51 26.25 -1.97
C TYR A 49 -24.28 26.20 -3.30
N ALA A 50 -23.84 26.94 -4.31
CA ALA A 50 -24.56 27.08 -5.57
C ALA A 50 -24.82 25.72 -6.27
N GLY A 51 -23.88 24.77 -6.17
CA GLY A 51 -23.96 23.46 -6.82
C GLY A 51 -24.75 22.39 -6.05
N THR A 52 -25.32 22.71 -4.89
CA THR A 52 -26.10 21.77 -4.05
C THR A 52 -27.35 22.47 -3.53
N GLU A 53 -28.28 22.76 -4.42
CA GLU A 53 -29.50 23.49 -4.11
C GLU A 53 -30.34 22.78 -3.05
N GLU A 54 -30.36 21.45 -3.10
CA GLU A 54 -31.12 20.59 -2.20
C GLU A 54 -30.65 20.65 -0.74
N ASP A 55 -29.40 21.04 -0.50
CA ASP A 55 -28.80 21.17 0.84
C ASP A 55 -28.51 22.62 1.23
N ARG A 56 -28.85 23.61 0.38
CA ARG A 56 -28.45 25.01 0.53
C ARG A 56 -28.91 25.62 1.85
N ASP A 57 -30.15 25.39 2.25
CA ASP A 57 -30.70 25.95 3.48
C ASP A 57 -30.04 25.33 4.72
N THR A 58 -29.76 24.02 4.71
CA THR A 58 -29.01 23.33 5.77
C THR A 58 -27.57 23.83 5.84
N LEU A 59 -26.91 23.99 4.69
CA LEU A 59 -25.56 24.54 4.59
C LEU A 59 -25.50 25.99 5.10
N ARG A 60 -26.51 26.79 4.81
CA ARG A 60 -26.64 28.17 5.30
C ARG A 60 -26.92 28.25 6.79
N ALA A 61 -27.84 27.42 7.30
CA ALA A 61 -28.12 27.34 8.72
C ALA A 61 -26.87 26.93 9.51
N GLY A 62 -26.02 26.11 8.89
CA GLY A 62 -24.73 25.74 9.45
C GLY A 62 -24.86 25.03 10.78
N SER A 63 -25.95 24.28 11.01
CA SER A 63 -26.24 23.52 12.24
C SER A 63 -25.62 22.12 12.22
N GLY A 64 -25.50 21.51 11.04
CA GLY A 64 -24.84 20.23 10.80
C GLY A 64 -23.45 20.33 10.20
N MET A 65 -22.71 19.22 10.25
CA MET A 65 -21.42 19.03 9.59
C MET A 65 -21.59 19.01 8.06
N ASN A 66 -20.66 19.62 7.32
CA ASN A 66 -20.51 19.48 5.88
C ASN A 66 -19.31 18.56 5.59
N ILE A 67 -19.59 17.40 5.02
CA ILE A 67 -18.62 16.36 4.71
C ILE A 67 -18.08 16.56 3.29
N GLY A 68 -16.77 16.72 3.17
CA GLY A 68 -16.09 16.70 1.88
C GLY A 68 -15.88 15.25 1.40
N ILE A 69 -16.31 14.92 0.19
CA ILE A 69 -16.04 13.61 -0.43
C ILE A 69 -14.90 13.78 -1.43
N VAL A 70 -13.77 13.10 -1.18
CA VAL A 70 -12.67 12.99 -2.15
C VAL A 70 -12.75 11.62 -2.80
N THR A 71 -13.05 11.59 -4.10
CA THR A 71 -13.31 10.34 -4.81
C THR A 71 -12.25 10.00 -5.84
N ALA A 72 -11.81 8.74 -5.86
CA ALA A 72 -10.97 8.19 -6.91
C ALA A 72 -11.80 7.45 -7.99
N TYR A 73 -13.06 7.85 -8.21
CA TYR A 73 -13.93 7.21 -9.21
C TYR A 73 -13.39 7.35 -10.64
N ASN A 74 -13.39 6.23 -11.35
CA ASN A 74 -13.45 6.18 -12.81
C ASN A 74 -14.19 4.90 -13.23
N ASP A 75 -14.68 4.84 -14.46
CA ASP A 75 -15.37 3.68 -15.02
C ASP A 75 -14.41 2.66 -15.66
N MET A 76 -13.20 3.10 -16.02
CA MET A 76 -12.16 2.26 -16.61
C MET A 76 -11.68 1.14 -15.68
N LEU A 77 -11.55 1.40 -14.38
CA LEU A 77 -10.92 0.47 -13.44
C LEU A 77 -11.96 -0.24 -12.59
N SER A 78 -11.97 -1.57 -12.60
CA SER A 78 -12.89 -2.39 -11.80
C SER A 78 -12.94 -1.98 -10.32
N ALA A 79 -11.78 -1.69 -9.73
CA ALA A 79 -11.63 -1.30 -8.33
C ALA A 79 -12.28 0.04 -7.99
N HIS A 80 -12.42 0.95 -8.96
CA HIS A 80 -12.91 2.30 -8.73
C HIS A 80 -14.28 2.56 -9.36
N ALA A 81 -14.69 1.74 -10.33
CA ALA A 81 -16.02 1.75 -10.93
C ALA A 81 -17.13 1.42 -9.92
N VAL A 82 -16.78 0.82 -8.77
CA VAL A 82 -17.70 0.60 -7.64
C VAL A 82 -18.19 1.90 -7.02
N TYR A 83 -17.39 2.97 -7.06
CA TYR A 83 -17.74 4.26 -6.48
C TYR A 83 -18.75 5.04 -7.33
N TYR A 84 -19.17 4.50 -8.47
CA TYR A 84 -20.27 5.06 -9.25
C TYR A 84 -21.50 5.23 -8.34
N ARG A 85 -22.01 6.46 -8.26
CA ARG A 85 -23.15 6.88 -7.41
C ARG A 85 -22.95 6.78 -5.89
N TYR A 86 -21.79 6.37 -5.38
CA TYR A 86 -21.51 6.43 -3.94
C TYR A 86 -21.71 7.84 -3.38
N PRO A 87 -21.17 8.91 -4.00
CA PRO A 87 -21.39 10.27 -3.50
C PRO A 87 -22.87 10.68 -3.41
N GLU A 88 -23.73 10.23 -4.34
CA GLU A 88 -25.17 10.51 -4.30
C GLU A 88 -25.83 9.84 -3.09
N LEU A 89 -25.52 8.58 -2.84
CA LEU A 89 -26.05 7.83 -1.69
C LEU A 89 -25.54 8.40 -0.37
N MET A 90 -24.26 8.77 -0.30
CA MET A 90 -23.66 9.37 0.89
C MET A 90 -24.30 10.70 1.25
N LYS A 91 -24.72 11.51 0.28
CA LYS A 91 -25.52 12.72 0.54
C LYS A 91 -26.85 12.40 1.19
N VAL A 92 -27.54 11.34 0.74
CA VAL A 92 -28.79 10.89 1.36
C VAL A 92 -28.55 10.48 2.81
N TRP A 93 -27.54 9.64 3.06
CA TRP A 93 -27.22 9.18 4.42
C TRP A 93 -26.72 10.30 5.34
N ALA A 94 -26.00 11.29 4.82
CA ALA A 94 -25.61 12.45 5.60
C ALA A 94 -26.85 13.21 6.14
N ARG A 95 -27.89 13.36 5.31
CA ARG A 95 -29.14 14.04 5.72
C ARG A 95 -29.89 13.30 6.82
N GLU A 96 -29.79 11.97 6.87
CA GLU A 96 -30.44 11.15 7.91
C GLU A 96 -29.98 11.50 9.33
N VAL A 97 -28.76 12.04 9.46
CA VAL A 97 -28.16 12.47 10.72
C VAL A 97 -27.99 13.98 10.82
N GLY A 98 -28.68 14.74 9.96
CA GLY A 98 -28.63 16.21 9.95
C GLY A 98 -27.32 16.81 9.43
N ALA A 99 -26.47 16.01 8.79
CA ALA A 99 -25.28 16.47 8.09
C ALA A 99 -25.56 16.75 6.61
N THR A 100 -24.57 17.33 5.94
CA THR A 100 -24.55 17.56 4.48
C THR A 100 -23.27 16.97 3.92
N ALA A 101 -23.26 16.66 2.62
CA ALA A 101 -22.05 16.19 1.96
C ALA A 101 -21.92 16.78 0.56
N GLN A 102 -20.70 17.09 0.15
CA GLN A 102 -20.41 17.57 -1.20
C GLN A 102 -19.18 16.86 -1.73
N VAL A 103 -19.11 16.62 -3.04
CA VAL A 103 -17.87 16.16 -3.66
C VAL A 103 -16.88 17.33 -3.62
N ALA A 104 -15.88 17.21 -2.76
CA ALA A 104 -14.83 18.20 -2.57
C ALA A 104 -13.87 18.22 -3.77
N GLY A 105 -13.66 17.05 -4.38
CA GLY A 105 -12.86 16.89 -5.58
C GLY A 105 -12.72 15.43 -5.95
N ALA A 106 -12.07 15.20 -7.08
CA ALA A 106 -11.67 13.87 -7.52
C ALA A 106 -10.15 13.80 -7.63
N THR A 107 -9.62 12.60 -7.45
CA THR A 107 -8.20 12.30 -7.66
C THR A 107 -8.03 11.34 -8.83
N PRO A 108 -6.95 11.42 -9.62
CA PRO A 108 -6.66 10.40 -10.63
C PRO A 108 -6.59 9.01 -9.98
N ALA A 109 -7.11 8.02 -10.71
CA ALA A 109 -6.97 6.61 -10.36
C ALA A 109 -6.28 5.85 -11.49
N MET A 110 -4.99 5.58 -11.29
CA MET A 110 -4.20 4.70 -12.16
C MET A 110 -4.33 3.25 -11.70
N CYS A 111 -4.31 2.32 -12.64
CA CYS A 111 -4.21 0.89 -12.35
C CYS A 111 -2.85 0.35 -12.78
N ASP A 112 -2.13 -0.22 -11.83
CA ASP A 112 -0.87 -0.90 -12.09
C ASP A 112 -1.07 -2.09 -13.04
N GLY A 113 -2.18 -2.82 -12.89
CA GLY A 113 -2.53 -3.93 -13.79
C GLY A 113 -2.72 -3.52 -15.25
N VAL A 114 -3.14 -2.27 -15.53
CA VAL A 114 -3.28 -1.74 -16.90
C VAL A 114 -1.92 -1.30 -17.46
N THR A 115 -1.10 -0.66 -16.62
CA THR A 115 0.17 -0.07 -17.05
C THR A 115 1.34 -1.04 -16.99
N GLN A 116 1.15 -2.24 -16.43
CA GLN A 116 2.21 -3.20 -16.14
C GLN A 116 3.10 -3.54 -17.34
N GLY A 117 4.39 -3.23 -17.19
CA GLY A 117 5.41 -3.48 -18.21
C GLY A 117 5.24 -2.66 -19.49
N TYR A 118 4.62 -1.49 -19.37
CA TYR A 118 4.57 -0.44 -20.39
C TYR A 118 5.05 0.88 -19.77
N ALA A 119 5.36 1.88 -20.60
CA ALA A 119 5.91 3.16 -20.17
C ALA A 119 5.08 3.89 -19.10
N GLY A 120 3.76 3.67 -19.06
CA GLY A 120 2.89 4.26 -18.02
C GLY A 120 3.23 3.80 -16.60
N MET A 121 3.87 2.64 -16.41
CA MET A 121 4.26 2.13 -15.09
C MET A 121 5.32 3.01 -14.41
N GLU A 122 6.12 3.76 -15.18
CA GLU A 122 7.08 4.74 -14.66
C GLU A 122 6.40 5.92 -13.95
N LEU A 123 5.09 6.10 -14.16
CA LEU A 123 4.28 7.10 -13.46
C LEU A 123 3.55 6.53 -12.24
N SER A 124 3.56 5.20 -12.06
CA SER A 124 2.77 4.53 -11.01
C SER A 124 3.12 5.05 -9.63
N LEU A 125 4.40 5.00 -9.22
CA LEU A 125 4.76 5.45 -7.87
C LEU A 125 4.43 6.92 -7.66
N PHE A 126 4.77 7.79 -8.61
CA PHE A 126 4.52 9.22 -8.50
C PHE A 126 3.05 9.59 -8.61
N SER A 127 2.19 8.71 -9.14
CA SER A 127 0.75 8.93 -9.07
C SER A 127 0.31 9.08 -7.62
N ARG A 128 0.91 8.36 -6.65
CA ARG A 128 0.67 8.52 -5.21
C ARG A 128 0.85 9.97 -4.76
N ASP A 129 1.94 10.60 -5.20
CA ASP A 129 2.28 11.98 -4.85
C ASP A 129 1.30 12.94 -5.53
N THR A 130 0.95 12.70 -6.80
CA THR A 130 -0.10 13.47 -7.51
C THR A 130 -1.46 13.35 -6.81
N ILE A 131 -1.83 12.18 -6.29
CA ILE A 131 -3.07 11.94 -5.54
C ILE A 131 -3.05 12.71 -4.23
N ALA A 132 -1.92 12.75 -3.53
CA ALA A 132 -1.75 13.54 -2.31
C ALA A 132 -1.95 15.04 -2.60
N LEU A 133 -1.36 15.56 -3.69
CA LEU A 133 -1.55 16.94 -4.14
C LEU A 133 -3.02 17.20 -4.52
N ALA A 134 -3.66 16.31 -5.27
CA ALA A 134 -5.07 16.45 -5.66
C ALA A 134 -6.02 16.44 -4.44
N THR A 135 -5.74 15.57 -3.47
CA THR A 135 -6.48 15.52 -2.19
C THR A 135 -6.33 16.82 -1.42
N ALA A 136 -5.11 17.38 -1.37
CA ALA A 136 -4.89 18.65 -0.71
C ALA A 136 -5.63 19.81 -1.40
N VAL A 137 -5.64 19.84 -2.74
CA VAL A 137 -6.44 20.80 -3.51
C VAL A 137 -7.93 20.63 -3.19
N ALA A 138 -8.45 19.40 -3.19
CA ALA A 138 -9.86 19.13 -2.90
C ALA A 138 -10.28 19.60 -1.49
N LEU A 139 -9.41 19.49 -0.49
CA LEU A 139 -9.73 19.90 0.89
C LEU A 139 -9.45 21.40 1.16
N SER A 140 -8.71 22.08 0.30
CA SER A 140 -8.29 23.49 0.49
C SER A 140 -9.43 24.53 0.45
N HIS A 141 -10.65 24.13 0.08
CA HIS A 141 -11.82 25.02 0.02
C HIS A 141 -12.18 25.67 1.37
N GLY A 142 -11.82 25.06 2.51
CA GLY A 142 -12.14 25.58 3.85
C GLY A 142 -13.64 25.50 4.22
N THR A 143 -14.42 24.72 3.47
CA THR A 143 -15.88 24.60 3.59
C THR A 143 -16.34 23.33 4.30
N PHE A 144 -15.42 22.41 4.58
CA PHE A 144 -15.71 21.08 5.12
C PHE A 144 -15.28 20.98 6.58
N GLU A 145 -16.08 20.30 7.39
CA GLU A 145 -15.76 20.04 8.80
C GLU A 145 -15.30 18.59 9.05
N GLY A 146 -15.23 17.78 7.99
CA GLY A 146 -14.57 16.48 7.92
C GLY A 146 -14.66 15.90 6.52
N ALA A 147 -14.03 14.74 6.27
CA ALA A 147 -13.97 14.20 4.92
C ALA A 147 -14.10 12.67 4.82
N ALA A 148 -14.75 12.22 3.75
CA ALA A 148 -14.80 10.82 3.36
C ALA A 148 -13.86 10.61 2.17
N LEU A 149 -12.96 9.64 2.29
CA LEU A 149 -11.94 9.35 1.29
C LEU A 149 -12.29 8.03 0.58
N LEU A 150 -12.61 8.10 -0.71
CA LEU A 150 -13.06 6.94 -1.49
C LEU A 150 -11.92 6.44 -2.39
N GLY A 151 -11.15 5.46 -1.92
CA GLY A 151 -10.10 4.83 -2.71
C GLY A 151 -9.69 3.44 -2.20
N ILE A 152 -9.19 2.58 -3.10
CA ILE A 152 -8.84 1.19 -2.77
C ILE A 152 -7.54 0.72 -3.42
N CYS A 153 -7.26 1.13 -4.67
CA CYS A 153 -6.12 0.61 -5.42
C CYS A 153 -4.77 1.02 -4.83
N ASP A 154 -3.71 0.41 -5.36
CA ASP A 154 -2.35 0.38 -4.84
C ASP A 154 -1.83 1.77 -4.38
N LYS A 155 -1.71 2.72 -5.31
CA LYS A 155 -1.13 4.04 -5.04
C LYS A 155 -2.15 5.05 -4.50
N ILE A 156 -3.44 4.67 -4.48
CA ILE A 156 -4.57 5.54 -4.19
C ILE A 156 -4.72 5.79 -2.70
N VAL A 157 -4.82 4.72 -1.91
CA VAL A 157 -4.95 4.84 -0.45
C VAL A 157 -3.79 5.61 0.17
N PRO A 158 -2.51 5.29 -0.09
CA PRO A 158 -1.42 6.06 0.48
C PRO A 158 -1.43 7.52 0.01
N GLY A 159 -1.76 7.81 -1.25
CA GLY A 159 -1.86 9.18 -1.74
C GLY A 159 -2.99 9.98 -1.05
N LEU A 160 -4.19 9.40 -0.95
CA LEU A 160 -5.32 10.01 -0.25
C LEU A 160 -4.96 10.30 1.19
N LEU A 161 -4.36 9.34 1.89
CA LEU A 161 -3.98 9.48 3.29
C LEU A 161 -2.87 10.53 3.48
N MET A 162 -1.84 10.55 2.63
CA MET A 162 -0.77 11.55 2.67
C MET A 162 -1.32 12.98 2.52
N GLY A 163 -2.21 13.20 1.55
CA GLY A 163 -2.85 14.51 1.36
C GLY A 163 -3.78 14.88 2.52
N ALA A 164 -4.60 13.93 2.98
CA ALA A 164 -5.52 14.08 4.09
C ALA A 164 -4.82 14.43 5.41
N LEU A 165 -3.66 13.82 5.69
CA LEU A 165 -2.89 14.08 6.91
C LEU A 165 -2.44 15.54 7.04
N ARG A 166 -2.32 16.28 5.93
CA ARG A 166 -2.05 17.73 5.97
C ARG A 166 -3.24 18.57 6.40
N PHE A 167 -4.43 17.98 6.40
CA PHE A 167 -5.66 18.49 6.97
C PHE A 167 -6.07 17.66 8.19
N GLY A 168 -5.09 17.11 8.93
CA GLY A 168 -5.32 16.15 10.02
C GLY A 168 -6.18 16.65 11.17
N HIS A 169 -6.51 17.95 11.24
CA HIS A 169 -7.48 18.53 12.16
C HIS A 169 -8.94 18.17 11.79
N LEU A 170 -9.18 17.73 10.56
CA LEU A 170 -10.47 17.23 10.14
C LEU A 170 -10.62 15.75 10.55
N PRO A 171 -11.76 15.35 11.11
CA PRO A 171 -12.13 13.94 11.20
C PRO A 171 -12.32 13.39 9.80
N MET A 172 -11.78 12.20 9.55
CA MET A 172 -11.89 11.55 8.25
C MET A 172 -12.07 10.05 8.37
N VAL A 173 -12.82 9.46 7.43
CA VAL A 173 -13.00 8.01 7.30
C VAL A 173 -12.63 7.59 5.89
N LEU A 174 -11.79 6.55 5.77
CA LEU A 174 -11.56 5.88 4.50
C LEU A 174 -12.68 4.87 4.25
N ILE A 175 -13.27 4.90 3.07
CA ILE A 175 -14.42 4.05 2.73
C ILE A 175 -14.03 3.12 1.56
N PRO A 176 -13.78 1.84 1.85
CA PRO A 176 -13.44 0.87 0.83
C PRO A 176 -14.67 0.46 0.02
N GLY A 177 -14.48 0.17 -1.26
CA GLY A 177 -15.49 -0.48 -2.10
C GLY A 177 -15.48 -2.01 -2.04
N GLY A 178 -14.35 -2.61 -1.63
CA GLY A 178 -14.16 -4.06 -1.47
C GLY A 178 -13.56 -4.78 -2.68
N PRO A 179 -13.14 -6.04 -2.49
CA PRO A 179 -12.60 -6.89 -3.56
C PRO A 179 -13.70 -7.42 -4.47
N MET A 180 -13.37 -7.69 -5.72
CA MET A 180 -14.26 -8.46 -6.60
C MET A 180 -14.43 -9.89 -6.05
N PRO A 181 -15.55 -10.57 -6.35
CA PRO A 181 -15.72 -11.99 -6.01
C PRO A 181 -14.63 -12.88 -6.60
N SER A 182 -14.50 -14.11 -6.12
CA SER A 182 -13.55 -15.08 -6.66
C SER A 182 -13.85 -15.44 -8.11
N GLY A 183 -12.83 -15.35 -8.97
CA GLY A 183 -12.88 -15.71 -10.39
C GLY A 183 -12.05 -16.95 -10.69
N LEU A 184 -11.34 -16.93 -11.83
CA LEU A 184 -10.38 -17.99 -12.17
C LEU A 184 -9.35 -18.19 -11.04
N PRO A 185 -9.15 -19.42 -10.52
CA PRO A 185 -8.17 -19.68 -9.48
C PRO A 185 -6.76 -19.24 -9.87
N ASN A 186 -6.04 -18.64 -8.93
CA ASN A 186 -4.71 -18.05 -9.19
C ASN A 186 -3.68 -19.05 -9.74
N LYS A 187 -3.75 -20.33 -9.35
CA LYS A 187 -2.88 -21.38 -9.87
C LYS A 187 -3.14 -21.67 -11.34
N ALA A 188 -4.41 -21.71 -11.76
CA ALA A 188 -4.78 -21.91 -13.16
C ALA A 188 -4.33 -20.70 -14.00
N LYS A 189 -4.56 -19.48 -13.50
CA LYS A 189 -4.06 -18.24 -14.11
C LYS A 189 -2.54 -18.25 -14.29
N ALA A 190 -1.79 -18.60 -13.25
CA ALA A 190 -0.33 -18.66 -13.30
C ALA A 190 0.18 -19.70 -14.31
N ALA A 191 -0.46 -20.86 -14.37
CA ALA A 191 -0.12 -21.90 -15.34
C ALA A 191 -0.28 -21.43 -16.80
N VAL A 192 -1.36 -20.71 -17.12
CA VAL A 192 -1.56 -20.13 -18.45
C VAL A 192 -0.50 -19.08 -18.77
N ARG A 193 -0.11 -18.24 -17.79
CA ARG A 193 0.98 -17.26 -17.95
C ARG A 193 2.34 -17.91 -18.21
N GLU A 194 2.69 -18.96 -17.46
CA GLU A 194 3.91 -19.73 -17.67
C GLU A 194 3.90 -20.43 -19.04
N ALA A 195 2.78 -21.07 -19.41
CA ALA A 195 2.63 -21.69 -20.72
C ALA A 195 2.76 -20.68 -21.87
N TYR A 196 2.19 -19.49 -21.75
CA TYR A 196 2.36 -18.41 -22.72
C TYR A 196 3.81 -17.94 -22.81
N ALA A 197 4.50 -17.78 -21.67
CA ALA A 197 5.92 -17.40 -21.64
C ALA A 197 6.82 -18.43 -22.33
N GLU A 198 6.45 -19.71 -22.28
CA GLU A 198 7.13 -20.80 -22.97
C GLU A 198 6.68 -20.99 -24.43
N GLY A 199 5.74 -20.18 -24.94
CA GLY A 199 5.19 -20.31 -26.29
C GLY A 199 4.23 -21.50 -26.47
N LYS A 200 3.76 -22.10 -25.37
CA LYS A 200 2.84 -23.26 -25.34
C LYS A 200 1.36 -22.86 -25.34
N ALA A 201 1.04 -21.61 -24.99
CA ALA A 201 -0.32 -21.06 -25.03
C ALA A 201 -0.40 -19.88 -26.00
N GLY A 202 -1.57 -19.71 -26.64
CA GLY A 202 -1.82 -18.61 -27.56
C GLY A 202 -2.18 -17.30 -26.86
N ARG A 203 -2.17 -16.18 -27.61
CA ARG A 203 -2.59 -14.86 -27.08
C ARG A 203 -4.07 -14.85 -26.66
N GLU A 204 -4.93 -15.52 -27.42
CA GLU A 204 -6.37 -15.61 -27.13
C GLU A 204 -6.63 -16.37 -25.84
N GLU A 205 -6.03 -17.55 -25.68
CA GLU A 205 -6.10 -18.35 -24.45
C GLU A 205 -5.62 -17.57 -23.21
N LEU A 206 -4.50 -16.84 -23.33
CA LEU A 206 -4.02 -15.98 -22.26
C LEU A 206 -5.03 -14.87 -21.93
N LEU A 207 -5.60 -14.22 -22.94
CA LEU A 207 -6.54 -13.12 -22.73
C LEU A 207 -7.83 -13.62 -22.06
N ASP A 208 -8.37 -14.76 -22.49
CA ASP A 208 -9.56 -15.36 -21.90
C ASP A 208 -9.34 -15.70 -20.43
N ALA A 209 -8.19 -16.29 -20.09
CA ALA A 209 -7.82 -16.56 -18.70
C ALA A 209 -7.70 -15.28 -17.85
N GLU A 210 -7.13 -14.20 -18.40
CA GLU A 210 -7.04 -12.92 -17.70
C GLU A 210 -8.42 -12.26 -17.51
N ILE A 211 -9.32 -12.34 -18.50
CA ILE A 211 -10.70 -11.82 -18.38
C ILE A 211 -11.47 -12.59 -17.31
N GLN A 212 -11.34 -13.91 -17.24
CA GLN A 212 -11.97 -14.72 -16.19
C GLN A 212 -11.41 -14.41 -14.79
N ALA A 213 -10.14 -14.01 -14.70
CA ALA A 213 -9.56 -13.53 -13.45
C ALA A 213 -10.09 -12.14 -13.05
N TYR A 214 -10.20 -11.21 -14.00
CA TYR A 214 -10.68 -9.83 -13.78
C TYR A 214 -12.09 -9.61 -14.32
N HIS A 215 -13.04 -10.37 -13.78
CA HIS A 215 -14.39 -10.54 -14.34
C HIS A 215 -15.46 -9.60 -13.77
N GLY A 216 -15.15 -8.80 -12.74
CA GLY A 216 -16.14 -8.01 -12.01
C GLY A 216 -15.60 -6.72 -11.40
N LYS A 217 -16.50 -5.91 -10.84
CA LYS A 217 -16.16 -4.68 -10.11
C LYS A 217 -15.59 -5.03 -8.72
N GLY A 218 -14.65 -4.23 -8.25
CA GLY A 218 -13.90 -4.42 -6.99
C GLY A 218 -12.39 -4.55 -7.21
N THR A 219 -11.60 -4.52 -6.14
CA THR A 219 -10.15 -4.73 -6.22
C THR A 219 -9.79 -6.15 -6.63
N CYS A 220 -8.54 -6.32 -7.09
CA CYS A 220 -7.97 -7.63 -7.40
C CYS A 220 -8.13 -8.60 -6.22
N THR A 221 -8.31 -9.89 -6.51
CA THR A 221 -8.55 -10.91 -5.47
C THR A 221 -7.27 -11.42 -4.79
N PHE A 222 -6.09 -11.12 -5.32
CA PHE A 222 -4.83 -11.50 -4.67
C PHE A 222 -4.43 -10.49 -3.59
N TYR A 223 -3.70 -10.94 -2.58
CA TYR A 223 -3.21 -10.14 -1.46
C TYR A 223 -1.97 -9.30 -1.84
N GLY A 224 -2.15 -8.46 -2.87
CA GLY A 224 -1.19 -7.45 -3.29
C GLY A 224 -1.34 -6.14 -2.54
N THR A 225 -0.70 -5.09 -3.04
CA THR A 225 -0.62 -3.81 -2.33
C THR A 225 -1.98 -3.18 -2.05
N ALA A 226 -2.93 -3.24 -2.99
CA ALA A 226 -4.27 -2.68 -2.80
C ALA A 226 -4.99 -3.30 -1.58
N ASN A 227 -4.90 -4.62 -1.40
CA ASN A 227 -5.53 -5.32 -0.29
C ASN A 227 -4.73 -5.20 1.02
N THR A 228 -3.40 -5.14 0.94
CA THR A 228 -2.57 -4.80 2.10
C THR A 228 -2.88 -3.36 2.58
N ASN A 229 -3.14 -2.40 1.70
CA ASN A 229 -3.62 -1.06 2.08
C ASN A 229 -4.93 -1.14 2.88
N GLN A 230 -5.89 -1.96 2.44
CA GLN A 230 -7.16 -2.09 3.15
C GLN A 230 -6.97 -2.68 4.55
N MET A 231 -6.08 -3.67 4.69
CA MET A 231 -5.68 -4.20 5.99
C MET A 231 -5.06 -3.11 6.87
N MET A 232 -4.12 -2.31 6.34
CA MET A 232 -3.49 -1.24 7.10
C MET A 232 -4.51 -0.26 7.65
N MET A 233 -5.49 0.13 6.83
CA MET A 233 -6.52 1.07 7.28
C MET A 233 -7.40 0.50 8.39
N GLU A 234 -7.59 -0.82 8.48
CA GLU A 234 -8.27 -1.43 9.62
C GLU A 234 -7.41 -1.46 10.89
N VAL A 235 -6.14 -1.88 10.79
CA VAL A 235 -5.25 -1.95 11.98
C VAL A 235 -4.81 -0.57 12.48
N MET A 236 -4.93 0.46 11.64
CA MET A 236 -4.80 1.88 12.01
C MET A 236 -6.13 2.49 12.48
N GLY A 237 -7.24 1.75 12.40
CA GLY A 237 -8.54 2.24 12.85
C GLY A 237 -9.15 3.34 12.00
N LEU A 238 -8.91 3.36 10.69
CA LEU A 238 -9.36 4.40 9.74
C LEU A 238 -10.56 3.98 8.88
N HIS A 239 -10.94 2.71 8.95
CA HIS A 239 -12.17 2.15 8.37
C HIS A 239 -13.23 1.91 9.43
N MET A 240 -14.50 1.73 9.03
CA MET A 240 -15.44 1.02 9.90
C MET A 240 -14.95 -0.42 10.15
N PRO A 241 -15.20 -1.03 11.33
CA PRO A 241 -14.63 -2.32 11.67
C PRO A 241 -15.12 -3.43 10.73
N GLY A 242 -14.17 -4.20 10.18
CA GLY A 242 -14.42 -5.26 9.21
C GLY A 242 -14.87 -4.79 7.82
N ALA A 243 -14.68 -3.52 7.48
CA ALA A 243 -15.14 -2.97 6.20
C ALA A 243 -14.24 -3.29 5.00
N ALA A 244 -12.98 -3.70 5.18
CA ALA A 244 -11.99 -3.83 4.10
C ALA A 244 -12.43 -4.79 3.00
N PHE A 245 -12.90 -5.99 3.38
CA PHE A 245 -13.03 -7.12 2.45
C PHE A 245 -14.47 -7.51 2.09
N VAL A 246 -15.48 -6.77 2.55
CA VAL A 246 -16.87 -6.99 2.13
C VAL A 246 -17.04 -6.70 0.62
N ASN A 247 -17.64 -7.62 -0.13
CA ASN A 247 -17.75 -7.45 -1.58
C ASN A 247 -18.64 -6.26 -1.99
N PRO A 248 -18.33 -5.59 -3.12
CA PRO A 248 -19.18 -4.55 -3.71
C PRO A 248 -20.59 -5.06 -4.03
N GLY A 249 -21.57 -4.15 -4.00
CA GLY A 249 -22.95 -4.45 -4.41
C GLY A 249 -23.77 -5.31 -3.44
N THR A 250 -23.21 -5.64 -2.27
CA THR A 250 -23.93 -6.35 -1.21
C THR A 250 -24.65 -5.37 -0.28
N LYS A 251 -25.73 -5.84 0.36
CA LYS A 251 -26.42 -5.08 1.42
C LYS A 251 -25.46 -4.70 2.55
N LEU A 252 -24.59 -5.63 2.97
CA LEU A 252 -23.60 -5.38 4.02
C LEU A 252 -22.65 -4.23 3.66
N ARG A 253 -22.13 -4.17 2.41
CA ARG A 253 -21.30 -3.06 1.94
C ARG A 253 -22.05 -1.73 1.98
N GLN A 254 -23.31 -1.71 1.58
CA GLN A 254 -24.13 -0.51 1.61
C GLN A 254 -24.32 0.01 3.04
N GLU A 255 -24.71 -0.86 3.98
CA GLU A 255 -24.92 -0.47 5.37
C GLU A 255 -23.62 -0.05 6.07
N LEU A 256 -22.49 -0.70 5.76
CA LEU A 256 -21.17 -0.25 6.26
C LEU A 256 -20.80 1.14 5.74
N THR A 257 -21.12 1.44 4.48
CA THR A 257 -20.87 2.76 3.90
C THR A 257 -21.75 3.83 4.53
N ARG A 258 -23.03 3.51 4.75
CA ARG A 258 -23.97 4.36 5.49
C ARG A 258 -23.49 4.62 6.92
N ALA A 259 -23.08 3.56 7.63
CA ALA A 259 -22.52 3.65 8.98
C ALA A 259 -21.25 4.52 9.02
N ALA A 260 -20.39 4.44 8.01
CA ALA A 260 -19.21 5.30 7.90
C ALA A 260 -19.60 6.79 7.78
N VAL A 261 -20.62 7.12 6.98
CA VAL A 261 -21.13 8.50 6.85
C VAL A 261 -21.71 9.01 8.17
N HIS A 262 -22.55 8.19 8.83
CA HIS A 262 -23.12 8.55 10.13
C HIS A 262 -22.03 8.71 11.19
N ARG A 263 -21.05 7.82 11.19
CA ARG A 263 -19.93 7.88 12.12
C ARG A 263 -19.12 9.14 11.91
N LEU A 264 -18.81 9.48 10.66
CA LEU A 264 -18.09 10.71 10.32
C LEU A 264 -18.80 11.96 10.85
N ALA A 265 -20.13 12.03 10.74
CA ALA A 265 -20.94 13.10 11.32
C ALA A 265 -20.84 13.14 12.86
N GLY A 266 -20.83 11.97 13.51
CA GLY A 266 -20.76 11.83 14.96
C GLY A 266 -19.40 12.15 15.57
N ILE A 267 -18.31 12.04 14.80
CA ILE A 267 -16.94 12.34 15.26
C ILE A 267 -16.46 13.76 14.91
N GLY A 268 -17.40 14.58 14.44
CA GLY A 268 -17.18 16.00 14.17
C GLY A 268 -16.87 16.79 15.44
N TRP A 269 -16.11 17.87 15.27
CA TRP A 269 -15.74 18.85 16.32
C TRP A 269 -16.89 19.54 17.08
N ARG A 270 -18.15 19.31 16.69
CA ARG A 270 -19.35 19.82 17.39
C ARG A 270 -19.98 18.83 18.36
N GLY A 271 -19.65 17.54 18.22
CA GLY A 271 -20.07 16.51 19.14
C GLY A 271 -19.07 16.33 20.28
N ASP A 272 -19.40 15.45 21.22
CA ASP A 272 -18.54 15.12 22.36
C ASP A 272 -17.42 14.12 22.01
N ASP A 273 -17.37 13.63 20.77
CA ASP A 273 -16.46 12.58 20.32
C ASP A 273 -15.60 13.03 19.13
N TYR A 274 -14.96 14.19 19.24
CA TYR A 274 -14.09 14.74 18.19
C TYR A 274 -12.84 13.88 17.96
N ARG A 275 -12.69 13.32 16.75
CA ARG A 275 -11.59 12.43 16.38
C ARG A 275 -10.85 12.91 15.12
N PRO A 276 -9.92 13.87 15.25
CA PRO A 276 -9.12 14.36 14.12
C PRO A 276 -8.18 13.28 13.58
N LEU A 277 -8.09 13.17 12.25
CA LEU A 277 -7.25 12.16 11.57
C LEU A 277 -5.78 12.19 12.06
N GLY A 278 -5.24 13.38 12.33
CA GLY A 278 -3.85 13.55 12.79
C GLY A 278 -3.56 12.94 14.17
N HIS A 279 -4.60 12.73 14.99
CA HIS A 279 -4.50 12.02 16.27
C HIS A 279 -4.79 10.53 16.14
N CYS A 280 -5.65 10.13 15.20
CA CYS A 280 -5.87 8.70 14.89
C CYS A 280 -4.60 8.06 14.30
N VAL A 281 -3.85 8.81 13.48
CA VAL A 281 -2.57 8.37 12.93
C VAL A 281 -1.43 8.85 13.83
N ASP A 282 -1.09 8.03 14.82
CA ASP A 282 0.07 8.18 15.68
C ASP A 282 1.13 7.10 15.44
N GLU A 283 2.22 7.14 16.19
CA GLU A 283 3.33 6.20 16.10
C GLU A 283 2.88 4.75 16.33
N ARG A 284 1.92 4.53 17.23
CA ARG A 284 1.36 3.21 17.54
C ARG A 284 0.52 2.68 16.38
N ALA A 285 -0.28 3.52 15.74
CA ALA A 285 -1.03 3.15 14.53
C ALA A 285 -0.09 2.80 13.37
N ILE A 286 1.02 3.53 13.20
CA ILE A 286 2.05 3.21 12.19
C ILE A 286 2.73 1.86 12.48
N VAL A 287 3.04 1.57 13.75
CA VAL A 287 3.57 0.26 14.15
C VAL A 287 2.54 -0.84 13.92
N ASN A 288 1.27 -0.61 14.22
CA ASN A 288 0.20 -1.57 13.92
C ASN A 288 0.12 -1.89 12.42
N ALA A 289 0.26 -0.88 11.55
CA ALA A 289 0.31 -1.10 10.10
C ALA A 289 1.49 -1.99 9.68
N ALA A 290 2.68 -1.78 10.28
CA ALA A 290 3.85 -2.60 10.03
C ALA A 290 3.69 -4.04 10.57
N VAL A 291 3.13 -4.21 11.77
CA VAL A 291 2.83 -5.53 12.35
C VAL A 291 1.80 -6.27 11.49
N GLY A 292 0.71 -5.61 11.09
CA GLY A 292 -0.30 -6.19 10.22
C GLY A 292 0.29 -6.64 8.88
N LEU A 293 1.15 -5.81 8.27
CA LEU A 293 1.88 -6.14 7.04
C LEU A 293 2.68 -7.45 7.17
N LEU A 294 3.39 -7.62 8.29
CA LEU A 294 4.24 -8.78 8.56
C LEU A 294 3.41 -10.02 8.88
N ALA A 295 2.38 -9.86 9.72
CA ALA A 295 1.51 -10.94 10.16
C ALA A 295 0.70 -11.57 9.01
N THR A 296 0.37 -10.78 7.99
CA THR A 296 -0.38 -11.25 6.82
C THR A 296 0.48 -11.47 5.57
N GLY A 297 1.79 -11.20 5.66
CA GLY A 297 2.72 -11.33 4.55
C GLY A 297 2.35 -10.43 3.36
N GLY A 298 1.99 -9.18 3.63
CA GLY A 298 1.56 -8.22 2.62
C GLY A 298 2.66 -7.75 1.66
N SER A 299 2.32 -6.76 0.83
CA SER A 299 3.19 -6.29 -0.27
C SER A 299 4.42 -5.52 0.22
N THR A 300 5.60 -5.79 -0.36
CA THR A 300 6.85 -5.06 -0.13
C THR A 300 6.76 -3.57 -0.48
N ASN A 301 5.82 -3.14 -1.33
CA ASN A 301 5.57 -1.72 -1.60
C ASN A 301 5.27 -0.91 -0.33
N HIS A 302 4.84 -1.55 0.75
CA HIS A 302 4.60 -0.89 2.03
C HIS A 302 5.87 -0.44 2.74
N LEU A 303 7.04 -0.97 2.35
CA LEU A 303 8.34 -0.42 2.73
C LEU A 303 8.63 0.94 2.07
N LEU A 304 7.78 1.37 1.12
CA LEU A 304 7.75 2.72 0.55
C LEU A 304 6.57 3.52 1.09
N HIS A 305 5.38 2.91 1.12
CA HIS A 305 4.15 3.62 1.46
C HIS A 305 4.05 3.98 2.94
N VAL A 306 4.42 3.07 3.85
CA VAL A 306 4.34 3.33 5.29
C VAL A 306 5.30 4.46 5.71
N PRO A 307 6.59 4.48 5.29
CA PRO A 307 7.44 5.64 5.55
C PRO A 307 6.90 6.96 4.97
N ALA A 308 6.32 6.94 3.77
CA ALA A 308 5.74 8.14 3.16
C ALA A 308 4.50 8.66 3.90
N ILE A 309 3.59 7.76 4.31
CA ILE A 309 2.42 8.09 5.14
C ILE A 309 2.88 8.64 6.51
N ALA A 310 3.82 7.94 7.16
CA ALA A 310 4.34 8.32 8.46
C ALA A 310 4.93 9.74 8.44
N ARG A 311 5.76 10.06 7.43
CA ARG A 311 6.35 11.39 7.25
C ARG A 311 5.30 12.49 7.08
N ALA A 312 4.21 12.20 6.37
CA ALA A 312 3.10 13.16 6.23
C ALA A 312 2.44 13.49 7.59
N ALA A 313 2.53 12.60 8.58
CA ALA A 313 2.09 12.77 9.97
C ALA A 313 3.20 13.19 10.95
N GLY A 314 4.41 13.52 10.45
CA GLY A 314 5.56 13.87 11.28
C GLY A 314 6.25 12.68 11.96
N ILE A 315 5.99 11.46 11.51
CA ILE A 315 6.50 10.21 12.09
C ILE A 315 7.60 9.63 11.19
N VAL A 316 8.66 9.08 11.78
CA VAL A 316 9.80 8.50 11.06
C VAL A 316 10.01 7.04 11.46
N ILE A 317 9.65 6.14 10.55
CA ILE A 317 9.91 4.70 10.60
C ILE A 317 10.92 4.35 9.50
N ASP A 318 11.89 3.49 9.81
CA ASP A 318 12.92 3.04 8.86
C ASP A 318 12.90 1.52 8.67
N TRP A 319 13.75 0.99 7.78
CA TRP A 319 13.77 -0.45 7.51
C TRP A 319 14.29 -1.31 8.66
N GLU A 320 15.07 -0.74 9.58
CA GLU A 320 15.49 -1.46 10.79
C GLU A 320 14.30 -1.70 11.72
N ASP A 321 13.34 -0.78 11.78
CA ASP A 321 12.07 -1.00 12.51
C ASP A 321 11.31 -2.20 11.91
N PHE A 322 11.22 -2.28 10.57
CA PHE A 322 10.58 -3.41 9.90
C PHE A 322 11.33 -4.74 10.11
N ASP A 323 12.67 -4.76 10.06
CA ASP A 323 13.44 -5.99 10.29
C ASP A 323 13.25 -6.51 11.72
N ARG A 324 13.32 -5.61 12.71
CA ARG A 324 13.09 -5.93 14.13
C ARG A 324 11.69 -6.48 14.37
N LEU A 325 10.66 -5.79 13.84
CA LEU A 325 9.28 -6.28 13.91
C LEU A 325 9.12 -7.61 13.19
N SER A 326 9.75 -7.81 12.02
CA SER A 326 9.63 -9.05 11.26
C SER A 326 10.13 -10.26 12.05
N ARG A 327 11.13 -10.10 12.93
CA ARG A 327 11.66 -11.17 13.78
C ARG A 327 10.73 -11.53 14.94
N ALA A 328 9.87 -10.61 15.37
CA ALA A 328 8.97 -10.78 16.51
C ALA A 328 7.52 -11.11 16.11
N VAL A 329 7.10 -10.69 14.92
CA VAL A 329 5.73 -10.88 14.43
C VAL A 329 5.66 -12.14 13.57
N PRO A 330 4.86 -13.16 13.97
CA PRO A 330 4.73 -14.39 13.21
C PRO A 330 3.75 -14.24 12.04
N LEU A 331 3.95 -15.06 10.99
CA LEU A 331 3.05 -15.09 9.83
C LEU A 331 1.82 -15.96 10.15
N ILE A 332 0.66 -15.32 10.31
CA ILE A 332 -0.60 -15.99 10.66
C ILE A 332 -1.60 -16.10 9.51
N ALA A 333 -1.34 -15.45 8.37
CA ALA A 333 -2.15 -15.59 7.16
C ALA A 333 -1.34 -16.07 5.95
N ARG A 334 -1.94 -16.95 5.14
CA ARG A 334 -1.42 -17.37 3.82
C ARG A 334 -2.46 -17.14 2.73
N VAL A 335 -2.42 -15.96 2.15
CA VAL A 335 -3.25 -15.56 1.02
C VAL A 335 -2.35 -15.41 -0.21
N TYR A 336 -2.83 -15.81 -1.39
CA TYR A 336 -2.10 -15.70 -2.65
C TYR A 336 -1.56 -14.27 -2.81
N PRO A 337 -0.24 -14.07 -2.99
CA PRO A 337 0.76 -15.01 -3.51
C PRO A 337 1.36 -16.03 -2.51
N ASN A 338 1.23 -15.83 -1.20
CA ASN A 338 1.88 -16.68 -0.18
C ASN A 338 1.15 -18.03 0.04
N GLY A 339 -0.09 -18.12 -0.42
CA GLY A 339 -0.94 -19.31 -0.34
C GLY A 339 -1.75 -19.51 -1.62
N ALA A 340 -2.64 -20.50 -1.63
CA ALA A 340 -3.51 -20.76 -2.78
C ALA A 340 -4.80 -19.92 -2.76
N ALA A 341 -5.29 -19.60 -1.55
CA ALA A 341 -6.54 -18.89 -1.32
C ALA A 341 -6.46 -17.42 -1.71
N ASP A 342 -7.58 -16.84 -2.15
CA ASP A 342 -7.70 -15.41 -2.45
C ASP A 342 -8.26 -14.63 -1.25
N VAL A 343 -8.42 -13.31 -1.38
CA VAL A 343 -8.92 -12.46 -0.29
C VAL A 343 -10.36 -12.77 0.14
N ASN A 344 -11.18 -13.35 -0.74
CA ASN A 344 -12.55 -13.73 -0.40
C ASN A 344 -12.55 -14.96 0.50
N ALA A 345 -11.71 -15.94 0.19
CA ALA A 345 -11.49 -17.11 1.06
C ALA A 345 -10.86 -16.71 2.41
N PHE A 346 -9.94 -15.73 2.42
CA PHE A 346 -9.42 -15.13 3.66
C PHE A 346 -10.53 -14.50 4.51
N GLU A 347 -11.41 -13.70 3.89
CA GLU A 347 -12.54 -13.06 4.59
C GLU A 347 -13.54 -14.11 5.13
N ALA A 348 -13.79 -15.17 4.37
CA ALA A 348 -14.63 -16.29 4.81
C ALA A 348 -14.02 -17.08 5.98
N ALA A 349 -12.69 -17.27 5.98
CA ALA A 349 -11.96 -17.97 7.05
C ALA A 349 -11.92 -17.19 8.38
N GLY A 350 -12.25 -15.90 8.39
CA GLY A 350 -12.25 -15.07 9.61
C GLY A 350 -11.86 -13.62 9.34
N GLY A 351 -11.15 -13.38 8.24
CA GLY A 351 -10.79 -12.05 7.77
C GLY A 351 -9.92 -11.26 8.73
N MET A 352 -9.98 -9.93 8.60
CA MET A 352 -9.27 -9.02 9.50
C MET A 352 -9.72 -9.12 10.96
N PRO A 353 -11.00 -9.31 11.29
CA PRO A 353 -11.41 -9.48 12.68
C PRO A 353 -10.63 -10.55 13.42
N PHE A 354 -10.42 -11.71 12.78
CA PHE A 354 -9.59 -12.78 13.34
C PHE A 354 -8.14 -12.34 13.54
N VAL A 355 -7.53 -11.70 12.53
CA VAL A 355 -6.15 -11.20 12.60
C VAL A 355 -5.97 -10.21 13.75
N VAL A 356 -6.87 -9.23 13.87
CA VAL A 356 -6.81 -8.22 14.94
C VAL A 356 -6.95 -8.88 16.31
N ARG A 357 -7.93 -9.79 16.47
CA ARG A 357 -8.13 -10.53 17.73
C ARG A 357 -6.86 -11.26 18.17
N GLU A 358 -6.27 -12.06 17.29
CA GLU A 358 -5.10 -12.88 17.59
C GLU A 358 -3.87 -12.03 17.93
N LEU A 359 -3.64 -10.96 17.16
CA LEU A 359 -2.48 -10.10 17.40
C LEU A 359 -2.65 -9.24 18.66
N LEU A 360 -3.86 -8.77 18.99
CA LEU A 360 -4.14 -8.10 20.26
C LEU A 360 -3.94 -9.05 21.44
N ALA A 361 -4.46 -10.28 21.35
CA ALA A 361 -4.31 -11.30 22.41
C ALA A 361 -2.83 -11.66 22.66
N ALA A 362 -2.02 -11.70 21.61
CA ALA A 362 -0.57 -11.90 21.69
C ALA A 362 0.21 -10.64 22.12
N GLY A 363 -0.47 -9.50 22.28
CA GLY A 363 0.16 -8.21 22.59
C GLY A 363 1.06 -7.68 21.47
N LEU A 364 0.81 -8.06 20.21
CA LEU A 364 1.57 -7.62 19.04
C LEU A 364 1.01 -6.35 18.41
N LEU A 365 -0.26 -6.01 18.67
CA LEU A 365 -0.86 -4.73 18.28
C LEU A 365 -1.09 -3.83 19.50
N HIS A 366 -0.90 -2.52 19.28
CA HIS A 366 -1.36 -1.47 20.18
C HIS A 366 -2.89 -1.39 20.13
N GLY A 367 -3.53 -1.84 21.21
CA GLY A 367 -4.99 -1.82 21.34
C GLY A 367 -5.56 -0.48 21.82
N ASP A 368 -4.71 0.40 22.33
CA ASP A 368 -4.99 1.68 22.99
C ASP A 368 -4.78 2.88 22.05
N ILE A 369 -5.23 2.76 20.80
CA ILE A 369 -5.17 3.82 19.80
C ILE A 369 -6.56 4.43 19.56
N THR A 370 -6.60 5.73 19.24
CA THR A 370 -7.82 6.40 18.80
C THR A 370 -8.15 5.94 17.38
N THR A 371 -9.31 5.33 17.21
CA THR A 371 -9.83 4.88 15.91
C THR A 371 -11.07 5.69 15.53
N VAL A 372 -11.51 5.57 14.28
CA VAL A 372 -12.79 6.13 13.86
C VAL A 372 -13.95 5.52 14.63
N SER A 373 -13.83 4.33 15.21
CA SER A 373 -14.92 3.64 15.94
C SER A 373 -14.90 3.81 17.45
N GLY A 374 -13.79 4.28 18.04
CA GLY A 374 -13.62 4.40 19.49
C GLY A 374 -12.16 4.43 19.91
N ASP A 375 -11.88 4.48 21.21
CA ASP A 375 -10.52 4.58 21.76
C ASP A 375 -9.84 3.23 21.97
N SER A 376 -10.28 2.22 21.22
CA SER A 376 -9.62 0.93 21.19
C SER A 376 -9.77 0.24 19.84
N LEU A 377 -8.72 -0.46 19.44
CA LEU A 377 -8.72 -1.36 18.28
C LEU A 377 -9.55 -2.63 18.55
N ALA A 378 -10.00 -2.89 19.78
CA ALA A 378 -10.79 -4.07 20.12
C ALA A 378 -12.08 -4.22 19.29
N ALA A 379 -12.70 -3.10 18.89
CA ALA A 379 -13.87 -3.12 17.99
C ALA A 379 -13.57 -3.77 16.63
N TYR A 380 -12.30 -3.75 16.19
CA TYR A 380 -11.85 -4.36 14.94
C TYR A 380 -11.59 -5.87 15.07
N ALA A 381 -11.79 -6.46 16.25
CA ALA A 381 -11.88 -7.91 16.44
C ALA A 381 -13.31 -8.45 16.25
N GLU A 382 -14.26 -7.59 15.88
CA GLU A 382 -15.66 -7.95 15.62
C GLU A 382 -15.96 -7.94 14.11
N LYS A 383 -16.83 -8.87 13.68
CA LYS A 383 -17.24 -9.02 12.29
C LYS A 383 -18.59 -8.34 12.05
N PRO A 384 -18.72 -7.48 11.02
CA PRO A 384 -20.00 -6.88 10.67
C PRO A 384 -20.91 -7.91 10.01
N VAL A 385 -22.18 -7.91 10.41
CA VAL A 385 -23.23 -8.83 9.93
C VAL A 385 -24.54 -8.08 9.77
N ILE A 386 -25.44 -8.63 8.93
CA ILE A 386 -26.83 -8.18 8.87
C ILE A 386 -27.69 -9.14 9.71
N VAL A 387 -28.33 -8.62 10.75
CA VAL A 387 -29.27 -9.34 11.62
C VAL A 387 -30.57 -8.53 11.64
N ASP A 388 -31.71 -9.20 11.39
CA ASP A 388 -33.02 -8.55 11.36
C ASP A 388 -33.06 -7.27 10.50
N GLU A 389 -32.47 -7.37 9.31
CA GLU A 389 -32.32 -6.28 8.33
C GLU A 389 -31.43 -5.10 8.74
N ALA A 390 -30.78 -5.15 9.92
CA ALA A 390 -29.90 -4.10 10.43
C ALA A 390 -28.43 -4.54 10.53
N LEU A 391 -27.51 -3.57 10.43
CA LEU A 391 -26.09 -3.79 10.65
C LEU A 391 -25.80 -3.99 12.14
N SER A 392 -25.05 -5.05 12.45
CA SER A 392 -24.57 -5.37 13.79
C SER A 392 -23.14 -5.88 13.72
N TRP A 393 -22.42 -5.85 14.84
CA TRP A 393 -21.08 -6.42 14.99
C TRP A 393 -21.14 -7.57 15.98
N GLN A 394 -20.51 -8.68 15.61
CA GLN A 394 -20.44 -9.88 16.44
C GLN A 394 -18.99 -10.29 16.64
N PRO A 395 -18.61 -10.84 17.82
CA PRO A 395 -17.28 -11.38 18.02
C PRO A 395 -16.91 -12.41 16.96
N VAL A 396 -15.69 -12.33 16.42
CA VAL A 396 -15.19 -13.32 15.47
C VAL A 396 -14.91 -14.65 16.19
N GLY A 397 -15.36 -15.75 15.58
CA GLY A 397 -15.08 -17.12 16.04
C GLY A 397 -13.67 -17.60 15.65
N ASP A 398 -13.43 -18.90 15.80
CA ASP A 398 -12.18 -19.52 15.36
C ASP A 398 -12.01 -19.45 13.83
N SER A 399 -10.80 -19.73 13.36
CA SER A 399 -10.51 -19.77 11.93
C SER A 399 -11.38 -20.81 11.25
N GLY A 400 -12.09 -20.40 10.20
CA GLY A 400 -12.86 -21.29 9.33
C GLY A 400 -12.00 -22.16 8.42
N ASP A 401 -10.71 -21.82 8.25
CA ASP A 401 -9.75 -22.60 7.47
C ASP A 401 -8.31 -22.34 7.95
N THR A 402 -7.73 -23.31 8.67
CA THR A 402 -6.36 -23.23 9.20
C THR A 402 -5.26 -23.39 8.15
N THR A 403 -5.62 -23.65 6.90
CA THR A 403 -4.69 -23.54 5.77
C THR A 403 -4.52 -22.09 5.29
N ILE A 404 -5.43 -21.19 5.70
CA ILE A 404 -5.44 -19.77 5.34
C ILE A 404 -5.11 -18.88 6.54
N LEU A 405 -5.76 -19.10 7.68
CA LEU A 405 -5.65 -18.28 8.90
C LEU A 405 -5.36 -19.16 10.10
N ARG A 406 -4.33 -18.84 10.88
CA ARG A 406 -3.96 -19.60 12.09
C ARG A 406 -3.87 -18.71 13.31
N PRO A 407 -4.13 -19.24 14.51
CA PRO A 407 -3.81 -18.53 15.74
C PRO A 407 -2.30 -18.29 15.85
N VAL A 408 -1.90 -17.28 16.62
CA VAL A 408 -0.47 -16.92 16.79
C VAL A 408 0.37 -18.09 17.30
N GLY A 409 -0.17 -18.92 18.19
CA GLY A 409 0.52 -20.09 18.75
C GLY A 409 0.82 -21.21 17.74
N GLU A 410 0.15 -21.23 16.59
CA GLU A 410 0.32 -22.23 15.53
C GLU A 410 0.66 -21.58 14.18
N ALA A 411 1.28 -20.40 14.21
CA ALA A 411 1.60 -19.61 13.03
C ALA A 411 2.33 -20.39 11.94
N PHE A 412 2.16 -19.97 10.68
CA PHE A 412 2.82 -20.61 9.53
C PHE A 412 4.34 -20.44 9.52
N SER A 413 4.82 -19.36 10.14
CA SER A 413 6.23 -19.05 10.33
C SER A 413 6.36 -18.29 11.65
N PRO A 414 7.44 -18.51 12.42
CA PRO A 414 7.70 -17.73 13.64
C PRO A 414 8.03 -16.26 13.36
N ASP A 415 8.29 -15.92 12.09
CA ASP A 415 8.67 -14.58 11.65
C ASP A 415 7.89 -14.15 10.38
N GLY A 416 7.78 -12.85 10.15
CA GLY A 416 6.98 -12.25 9.07
C GLY A 416 7.56 -12.39 7.66
N GLY A 417 8.75 -12.98 7.53
CA GLY A 417 9.38 -13.25 6.24
C GLY A 417 9.87 -12.01 5.48
N MET A 418 10.00 -10.86 6.13
CA MET A 418 10.71 -9.70 5.58
C MET A 418 12.14 -9.68 6.13
N ARG A 419 13.12 -9.35 5.29
CA ARG A 419 14.52 -9.18 5.71
C ARG A 419 15.14 -7.98 5.02
N ILE A 420 16.04 -7.32 5.73
CA ILE A 420 16.92 -6.31 5.16
C ILE A 420 18.25 -6.96 4.80
N LEU A 421 18.72 -6.65 3.60
CA LEU A 421 20.02 -7.07 3.10
C LEU A 421 20.95 -5.85 3.09
N ALA A 422 22.15 -6.00 3.62
CA ALA A 422 23.17 -4.95 3.58
C ALA A 422 24.54 -5.54 3.24
N GLY A 423 25.30 -4.86 2.39
CA GLY A 423 26.64 -5.28 2.01
C GLY A 423 27.32 -4.26 1.09
N ASN A 424 28.37 -4.68 0.38
CA ASN A 424 29.15 -3.76 -0.46
C ASN A 424 28.39 -3.24 -1.70
N ILE A 425 27.23 -3.82 -2.03
CA ILE A 425 26.33 -3.37 -3.11
C ILE A 425 25.41 -2.24 -2.63
N GLY A 426 24.99 -2.24 -1.36
CA GLY A 426 24.05 -1.28 -0.79
C GLY A 426 23.13 -1.90 0.27
N ARG A 427 22.00 -1.24 0.53
CA ARG A 427 20.90 -1.76 1.37
C ARG A 427 19.70 -2.09 0.49
N ALA A 428 19.10 -3.25 0.69
CA ALA A 428 17.92 -3.71 -0.05
C ALA A 428 16.95 -4.41 0.90
N CYS A 429 15.73 -4.67 0.42
CA CYS A 429 14.78 -5.53 1.12
C CYS A 429 14.48 -6.79 0.30
N ILE A 430 14.18 -7.86 1.01
CA ILE A 430 13.76 -9.13 0.41
C ILE A 430 12.61 -9.73 1.22
N LYS A 431 11.62 -10.26 0.50
CA LYS A 431 10.52 -11.04 1.07
C LYS A 431 10.77 -12.51 0.81
N VAL A 432 10.88 -13.30 1.89
CA VAL A 432 11.18 -14.73 1.87
C VAL A 432 9.99 -15.61 2.29
N SER A 433 8.84 -15.00 2.61
CA SER A 433 7.63 -15.72 3.05
C SER A 433 7.11 -16.76 2.05
N ALA A 434 7.41 -16.60 0.76
CA ALA A 434 7.05 -17.51 -0.33
C ALA A 434 8.26 -18.19 -0.99
N VAL A 435 9.47 -18.02 -0.44
CA VAL A 435 10.72 -18.56 -0.99
C VAL A 435 11.13 -19.80 -0.19
N ASP A 436 11.30 -20.93 -0.87
CA ASP A 436 11.76 -22.17 -0.25
C ASP A 436 13.15 -21.98 0.40
N ARG A 437 13.36 -22.64 1.56
CA ARG A 437 14.51 -22.39 2.44
C ARG A 437 15.86 -22.65 1.77
N ASP A 438 15.92 -23.58 0.84
CA ASP A 438 17.12 -23.92 0.05
C ASP A 438 17.54 -22.83 -0.95
N ARG A 439 16.69 -21.82 -1.18
CA ARG A 439 16.94 -20.67 -2.06
C ARG A 439 17.10 -19.36 -1.31
N TRP A 440 17.22 -19.39 0.02
CA TRP A 440 17.47 -18.20 0.82
C TRP A 440 18.88 -17.63 0.62
N VAL A 441 19.80 -18.45 0.12
CA VAL A 441 21.15 -18.04 -0.25
C VAL A 441 21.38 -18.42 -1.70
N ILE A 442 21.53 -17.40 -2.55
CA ILE A 442 21.91 -17.57 -3.96
C ILE A 442 23.24 -16.88 -4.18
N GLU A 443 24.21 -17.65 -4.63
CA GLU A 443 25.52 -17.18 -5.07
C GLU A 443 25.74 -17.64 -6.49
N ALA A 444 25.76 -16.70 -7.44
CA ALA A 444 25.85 -17.00 -8.86
C ALA A 444 26.40 -15.81 -9.66
N PRO A 445 26.87 -16.03 -10.90
CA PRO A 445 27.30 -14.95 -11.78
C PRO A 445 26.18 -13.95 -12.09
N ALA A 446 26.52 -12.66 -12.14
CA ALA A 446 25.62 -11.60 -12.52
C ALA A 446 25.30 -11.65 -14.03
N ARG A 447 24.03 -11.40 -14.35
CA ARG A 447 23.57 -11.00 -15.70
C ARG A 447 22.92 -9.63 -15.61
N VAL A 448 23.58 -8.62 -16.15
CA VAL A 448 23.27 -7.20 -15.93
C VAL A 448 22.43 -6.63 -17.08
N PHE A 449 21.34 -5.96 -16.72
CA PHE A 449 20.39 -5.31 -17.63
C PHE A 449 20.05 -3.91 -17.13
N HIS A 450 19.52 -3.07 -18.03
CA HIS A 450 19.06 -1.71 -17.70
C HIS A 450 17.56 -1.55 -17.91
N ASP A 451 16.94 -2.39 -18.75
CA ASP A 451 15.51 -2.46 -18.96
C ASP A 451 14.98 -3.88 -18.72
N GLN A 452 13.74 -4.00 -18.23
CA GLN A 452 13.07 -5.29 -18.09
C GLN A 452 12.81 -5.97 -19.45
N LEU A 453 12.63 -5.21 -20.52
CA LEU A 453 12.42 -5.73 -21.87
C LEU A 453 13.65 -6.51 -22.35
N ASP A 454 14.85 -6.04 -22.02
CA ASP A 454 16.10 -6.71 -22.37
C ASP A 454 16.20 -8.09 -21.71
N VAL A 455 15.75 -8.21 -20.46
CA VAL A 455 15.68 -9.48 -19.73
C VAL A 455 14.72 -10.45 -20.43
N LEU A 456 13.55 -9.95 -20.85
CA LEU A 456 12.55 -10.75 -21.56
C LEU A 456 13.05 -11.23 -22.92
N GLU A 457 13.79 -10.40 -23.65
CA GLU A 457 14.39 -10.78 -24.92
C GLU A 457 15.51 -11.82 -24.74
N ALA A 458 16.37 -11.64 -23.74
CA ALA A 458 17.40 -12.62 -23.39
C ALA A 458 16.79 -13.98 -23.00
N PHE A 459 15.69 -13.97 -22.23
CA PHE A 459 14.94 -15.18 -21.89
C PHE A 459 14.43 -15.90 -23.15
N LYS A 460 13.80 -15.16 -24.08
CA LYS A 460 13.28 -15.72 -25.35
C LYS A 460 14.38 -16.32 -26.22
N ARG A 461 15.60 -15.77 -26.17
CA ARG A 461 16.77 -16.29 -26.89
C ARG A 461 17.43 -17.48 -26.19
N GLY A 462 16.94 -17.91 -25.02
CA GLY A 462 17.52 -19.02 -24.25
C GLY A 462 18.83 -18.67 -23.53
N GLU A 463 19.20 -17.39 -23.46
CA GLU A 463 20.50 -16.94 -22.91
C GLU A 463 20.57 -17.03 -21.38
N LEU A 464 19.44 -17.31 -20.73
CA LEU A 464 19.26 -17.27 -19.28
C LEU A 464 19.17 -18.66 -18.64
N GLU A 465 19.41 -19.74 -19.39
CA GLU A 465 19.35 -21.13 -18.92
C GLU A 465 20.60 -21.53 -18.11
N GLN A 466 20.83 -20.87 -16.98
CA GLN A 466 21.95 -21.09 -16.07
C GLN A 466 21.65 -20.56 -14.67
N ASP A 467 22.45 -20.97 -13.68
CA ASP A 467 22.46 -20.33 -12.36
C ASP A 467 22.96 -18.90 -12.50
N MET A 468 22.20 -17.92 -11.99
CA MET A 468 22.55 -16.51 -12.14
C MET A 468 21.85 -15.59 -11.14
N VAL A 469 22.44 -14.41 -10.95
CA VAL A 469 21.76 -13.27 -10.34
C VAL A 469 21.44 -12.27 -11.45
N VAL A 470 20.16 -12.11 -11.78
CA VAL A 470 19.70 -11.09 -12.73
C VAL A 470 19.78 -9.74 -12.02
N VAL A 471 20.57 -8.81 -12.56
CA VAL A 471 20.72 -7.47 -12.02
C VAL A 471 20.04 -6.49 -12.97
N VAL A 472 18.95 -5.85 -12.54
CA VAL A 472 18.28 -4.81 -13.33
C VAL A 472 18.46 -3.47 -12.61
N ARG A 473 19.35 -2.62 -13.13
CA ARG A 473 19.67 -1.31 -12.55
C ARG A 473 19.04 -0.17 -13.34
N PHE A 474 19.09 1.05 -12.79
CA PHE A 474 18.40 2.23 -13.34
C PHE A 474 16.88 2.10 -13.33
N GLN A 475 16.36 1.38 -12.34
CA GLN A 475 14.93 1.22 -12.09
C GLN A 475 14.50 1.93 -10.80
N GLY A 476 15.36 2.76 -10.22
CA GLY A 476 15.06 3.51 -8.99
C GLY A 476 14.13 4.72 -9.19
N PRO A 477 13.75 5.38 -8.08
CA PRO A 477 12.85 6.55 -8.11
C PRO A 477 13.36 7.68 -9.01
N ARG A 478 14.66 8.02 -8.92
CA ARG A 478 15.23 9.12 -9.71
C ARG A 478 15.46 8.71 -11.15
N ALA A 479 15.80 7.44 -11.40
CA ALA A 479 16.04 6.92 -12.74
C ALA A 479 14.79 7.02 -13.62
N ASN A 480 13.70 6.35 -13.23
CA ASN A 480 12.49 6.25 -14.06
C ASN A 480 11.20 6.12 -13.24
N GLY A 481 11.18 6.62 -11.99
CA GLY A 481 9.97 6.61 -11.16
C GLY A 481 9.64 5.27 -10.53
N MET A 482 10.62 4.36 -10.45
CA MET A 482 10.52 3.08 -9.75
C MET A 482 9.38 2.17 -10.23
N PRO A 483 9.33 1.79 -11.52
CA PRO A 483 8.28 0.95 -12.07
C PRO A 483 8.30 -0.45 -11.44
N GLU A 484 7.14 -1.11 -11.39
CA GLU A 484 7.08 -2.53 -11.00
C GLU A 484 7.49 -3.45 -12.15
N LEU A 485 8.50 -4.29 -11.90
CA LEU A 485 9.06 -5.21 -12.90
C LEU A 485 8.31 -6.56 -12.98
N HIS A 486 6.98 -6.58 -12.80
CA HIS A 486 6.17 -7.80 -12.72
C HIS A 486 6.27 -8.73 -13.94
N LYS A 487 6.59 -8.21 -15.14
CA LYS A 487 6.78 -9.05 -16.34
C LYS A 487 7.95 -10.02 -16.18
N LEU A 488 8.85 -9.78 -15.24
CA LEU A 488 9.96 -10.69 -14.94
C LEU A 488 9.52 -11.91 -14.11
N THR A 489 8.35 -11.87 -13.44
CA THR A 489 7.92 -12.98 -12.57
C THR A 489 7.75 -14.31 -13.33
N PRO A 490 7.00 -14.39 -14.45
CA PRO A 490 6.88 -15.65 -15.19
C PRO A 490 8.20 -16.24 -15.70
N PRO A 491 9.08 -15.50 -16.44
CA PRO A 491 10.31 -16.09 -16.97
C PRO A 491 11.28 -16.53 -15.86
N LEU A 492 11.46 -15.73 -14.80
CA LEU A 492 12.30 -16.13 -13.66
C LEU A 492 11.73 -17.39 -12.97
N GLY A 493 10.41 -17.46 -12.84
CA GLY A 493 9.72 -18.63 -12.30
C GLY A 493 9.89 -19.89 -13.16
N VAL A 494 9.91 -19.76 -14.48
CA VAL A 494 10.19 -20.86 -15.42
C VAL A 494 11.64 -21.35 -15.28
N LEU A 495 12.62 -20.45 -15.22
CA LEU A 495 14.03 -20.83 -15.02
C LEU A 495 14.22 -21.59 -13.71
N GLN A 496 13.59 -21.12 -12.63
CA GLN A 496 13.63 -21.81 -11.35
C GLN A 496 12.95 -23.19 -11.39
N ASN A 497 11.82 -23.33 -12.11
CA ASN A 497 11.16 -24.62 -12.33
C ASN A 497 12.04 -25.62 -13.09
N ARG A 498 12.96 -25.12 -13.94
CA ARG A 498 13.95 -25.95 -14.65
C ARG A 498 15.15 -26.35 -13.79
N GLY A 499 15.17 -25.93 -12.52
CA GLY A 499 16.19 -26.32 -11.54
C GLY A 499 17.33 -25.32 -11.38
N PHE A 500 17.31 -24.18 -12.10
CA PHE A 500 18.34 -23.16 -11.96
C PHE A 500 18.19 -22.36 -10.66
N LYS A 501 19.32 -22.00 -10.06
CA LYS A 501 19.41 -21.07 -8.94
C LYS A 501 19.39 -19.64 -9.48
N VAL A 502 18.23 -19.01 -9.38
CA VAL A 502 18.00 -17.67 -9.91
C VAL A 502 17.60 -16.72 -8.79
N ALA A 503 18.23 -15.55 -8.75
CA ALA A 503 17.81 -14.41 -7.93
C ALA A 503 17.69 -13.14 -8.78
N LEU A 504 16.97 -12.14 -8.27
CA LEU A 504 16.88 -10.80 -8.83
C LEU A 504 17.49 -9.78 -7.86
N VAL A 505 18.30 -8.85 -8.38
CA VAL A 505 18.76 -7.66 -7.66
C VAL A 505 18.37 -6.43 -8.48
N THR A 506 17.68 -5.47 -7.87
CA THR A 506 17.28 -4.23 -8.55
C THR A 506 17.19 -3.04 -7.61
N ASP A 507 17.53 -1.86 -8.11
CA ASP A 507 17.25 -0.58 -7.46
C ASP A 507 15.79 -0.12 -7.66
N GLY A 508 15.03 -0.84 -8.49
CA GLY A 508 13.59 -0.71 -8.62
C GLY A 508 12.82 -1.63 -7.69
N ARG A 509 11.62 -2.03 -8.10
CA ARG A 509 10.72 -2.85 -7.29
C ARG A 509 10.05 -3.96 -8.08
N MET A 510 9.65 -5.00 -7.36
CA MET A 510 8.74 -6.03 -7.86
C MET A 510 7.34 -5.78 -7.30
N SER A 511 6.31 -6.31 -7.96
CA SER A 511 4.99 -6.28 -7.36
C SER A 511 4.99 -7.06 -6.05
N GLY A 512 4.07 -6.73 -5.13
CA GLY A 512 3.90 -7.47 -3.86
C GLY A 512 3.61 -8.97 -4.01
N ALA A 513 3.44 -9.44 -5.26
CA ALA A 513 3.40 -10.82 -5.70
C ALA A 513 4.80 -11.44 -5.96
N SER A 514 5.85 -10.97 -5.27
CA SER A 514 7.17 -11.60 -5.25
C SER A 514 7.00 -13.04 -4.73
N GLY A 515 6.98 -13.99 -5.66
CA GLY A 515 6.70 -15.40 -5.39
C GLY A 515 7.94 -16.17 -4.93
N LYS A 516 8.11 -17.36 -5.49
CA LYS A 516 9.17 -18.33 -5.18
C LYS A 516 10.63 -17.92 -5.52
N VAL A 517 10.81 -16.85 -6.30
CA VAL A 517 12.15 -16.36 -6.70
C VAL A 517 12.64 -15.33 -5.68
N PRO A 518 13.84 -15.49 -5.10
CA PRO A 518 14.41 -14.49 -4.20
C PRO A 518 14.74 -13.19 -4.95
N CYS A 519 14.18 -12.08 -4.48
CA CYS A 519 14.33 -10.76 -5.09
C CYS A 519 14.82 -9.75 -4.05
N ALA A 520 16.07 -9.31 -4.16
CA ALA A 520 16.59 -8.14 -3.46
C ALA A 520 16.16 -6.88 -4.23
N ILE A 521 15.20 -6.15 -3.69
CA ILE A 521 14.59 -4.98 -4.34
C ILE A 521 14.85 -3.72 -3.53
N HIS A 522 14.52 -2.57 -4.11
CA HIS A 522 14.67 -1.26 -3.50
C HIS A 522 16.14 -0.93 -3.18
N CYS A 523 17.10 -1.56 -3.88
CA CYS A 523 18.52 -1.38 -3.60
C CYS A 523 18.88 0.10 -3.59
N SER A 524 19.32 0.58 -2.43
CA SER A 524 19.60 1.98 -2.14
C SER A 524 21.04 2.11 -1.61
N PRO A 525 21.82 3.12 -2.06
CA PRO A 525 21.47 4.08 -3.10
C PRO A 525 21.24 3.42 -4.48
N GLU A 526 20.37 4.00 -5.31
CA GLU A 526 20.11 3.52 -6.68
C GLU A 526 21.30 3.81 -7.61
N ALA A 527 21.39 3.15 -8.78
CA ALA A 527 22.51 3.35 -9.71
C ALA A 527 22.69 4.82 -10.13
N LEU A 528 21.59 5.51 -10.49
CA LEU A 528 21.64 6.93 -10.84
C LEU A 528 22.01 7.82 -9.63
N GLY A 529 21.67 7.36 -8.43
CA GLY A 529 22.02 7.96 -7.15
C GLY A 529 23.44 7.66 -6.67
N GLN A 530 24.34 7.24 -7.56
CA GLN A 530 25.73 6.85 -7.26
C GLN A 530 25.86 5.57 -6.42
N GLY A 531 24.84 4.71 -6.43
CA GLY A 531 24.84 3.43 -5.74
C GLY A 531 25.78 2.39 -6.35
N ALA A 532 26.33 1.52 -5.50
CA ALA A 532 27.33 0.53 -5.93
C ALA A 532 26.75 -0.59 -6.82
N ILE A 533 25.42 -0.75 -6.88
CA ILE A 533 24.75 -1.57 -7.91
C ILE A 533 25.14 -1.15 -9.35
N GLY A 534 25.51 0.12 -9.56
CA GLY A 534 26.02 0.64 -10.83
C GLY A 534 27.44 0.16 -11.19
N LYS A 535 28.17 -0.47 -10.26
CA LYS A 535 29.52 -1.03 -10.50
C LYS A 535 29.53 -2.49 -10.95
N ILE A 536 28.40 -3.18 -10.82
CA ILE A 536 28.27 -4.60 -11.17
C ILE A 536 28.47 -4.78 -12.68
N ARG A 537 29.22 -5.82 -13.06
CA ARG A 537 29.49 -6.24 -14.44
C ARG A 537 29.00 -7.67 -14.65
N ASP A 538 28.71 -8.03 -15.90
CA ASP A 538 28.39 -9.41 -16.25
C ASP A 538 29.50 -10.35 -15.78
N GLY A 539 29.11 -11.48 -15.17
CA GLY A 539 30.03 -12.50 -14.67
C GLY A 539 30.53 -12.27 -13.23
N ASP A 540 30.35 -11.09 -12.63
CA ASP A 540 30.66 -10.88 -11.21
C ASP A 540 29.87 -11.87 -10.35
N ILE A 541 30.50 -12.52 -9.37
CA ILE A 541 29.76 -13.39 -8.45
C ILE A 541 29.02 -12.53 -7.44
N ILE A 542 27.69 -12.65 -7.40
CA ILE A 542 26.83 -11.93 -6.47
C ILE A 542 26.25 -12.92 -5.47
N ARG A 543 26.33 -12.58 -4.19
CA ARG A 543 25.70 -13.31 -3.10
C ARG A 543 24.49 -12.53 -2.56
N VAL A 544 23.31 -13.12 -2.72
CA VAL A 544 22.06 -12.69 -2.09
C VAL A 544 21.79 -13.64 -0.93
N ASP A 545 22.01 -13.18 0.31
CA ASP A 545 21.92 -14.01 1.51
C ASP A 545 20.83 -13.49 2.46
N ALA A 546 19.63 -14.05 2.35
CA ALA A 546 18.52 -13.73 3.23
C ALA A 546 18.59 -14.43 4.61
N LEU A 547 19.52 -15.38 4.77
CA LEU A 547 19.75 -16.04 6.06
C LEU A 547 20.53 -15.11 7.00
N ASN A 548 21.62 -14.53 6.48
CA ASN A 548 22.50 -13.63 7.23
C ASN A 548 22.19 -12.14 7.01
N GLY A 549 21.34 -11.82 6.03
CA GLY A 549 20.96 -10.44 5.74
C GLY A 549 22.03 -9.67 4.96
N THR A 550 22.75 -10.32 4.04
CA THR A 550 23.82 -9.68 3.26
C THR A 550 23.55 -9.64 1.76
N LEU A 551 24.11 -8.61 1.10
CA LEU A 551 24.04 -8.41 -0.34
C LEU A 551 25.41 -7.96 -0.85
N ASP A 552 26.17 -8.90 -1.41
CA ASP A 552 27.59 -8.72 -1.68
C ASP A 552 27.96 -9.07 -3.11
N ALA A 553 28.79 -8.23 -3.74
CA ALA A 553 29.58 -8.56 -4.91
C ALA A 553 30.90 -9.16 -4.44
N LEU A 554 31.15 -10.43 -4.75
CA LEU A 554 32.37 -11.16 -4.38
C LEU A 554 33.52 -10.86 -5.35
N VAL A 555 33.78 -9.57 -5.51
CA VAL A 555 34.89 -9.01 -6.29
C VAL A 555 35.99 -8.61 -5.32
N ASP A 556 37.25 -8.67 -5.75
CA ASP A 556 38.37 -8.17 -4.95
C ASP A 556 38.08 -6.73 -4.45
N PRO A 557 38.24 -6.42 -3.14
CA PRO A 557 37.87 -5.13 -2.61
C PRO A 557 38.59 -3.94 -3.26
N ALA A 558 39.86 -4.10 -3.63
CA ALA A 558 40.61 -3.01 -4.28
C ALA A 558 40.08 -2.78 -5.71
N GLU A 559 39.77 -3.85 -6.43
CA GLU A 559 39.11 -3.75 -7.73
C GLU A 559 37.72 -3.10 -7.61
N TRP A 560 36.87 -3.56 -6.69
CA TRP A 560 35.52 -3.03 -6.47
C TRP A 560 35.51 -1.53 -6.15
N LEU A 561 36.44 -1.09 -5.30
CA LEU A 561 36.58 0.32 -4.94
C LEU A 561 37.01 1.17 -6.14
N ALA A 562 37.97 0.68 -6.95
CA ALA A 562 38.49 1.39 -8.11
C ALA A 562 37.55 1.39 -9.33
N ARG A 563 36.58 0.46 -9.40
CA ARG A 563 35.65 0.36 -10.54
C ARG A 563 34.79 1.63 -10.67
N PRO A 564 34.73 2.24 -11.88
CA PRO A 564 33.79 3.32 -12.15
C PRO A 564 32.36 2.79 -12.20
N LEU A 565 31.41 3.69 -11.96
CA LEU A 565 30.00 3.42 -12.25
C LEU A 565 29.81 3.32 -13.76
N CYS A 566 28.86 2.50 -14.19
CA CYS A 566 28.39 2.48 -15.57
C CYS A 566 27.68 3.79 -15.97
N ASP A 567 27.59 4.03 -17.27
CA ASP A 567 26.85 5.16 -17.82
C ASP A 567 25.34 4.99 -17.61
N ALA A 568 24.69 6.08 -17.20
CA ALA A 568 23.24 6.10 -17.04
C ALA A 568 22.54 6.18 -18.41
N PRO A 569 21.44 5.43 -18.62
CA PRO A 569 20.58 5.63 -19.78
C PRO A 569 19.98 7.05 -19.75
N GLY A 570 19.72 7.61 -20.93
CA GLY A 570 19.04 8.90 -21.05
C GLY A 570 17.61 8.84 -20.50
N ALA A 571 17.13 9.96 -19.97
CA ALA A 571 15.75 10.05 -19.49
C ALA A 571 14.76 9.84 -20.64
N ALA A 572 13.80 8.95 -20.45
CA ALA A 572 12.78 8.66 -21.45
C ALA A 572 11.67 9.73 -21.48
N SER A 573 11.07 9.95 -22.64
CA SER A 573 9.99 10.92 -22.88
C SER A 573 8.69 10.27 -23.37
N GLY A 574 7.57 10.98 -23.31
CA GLY A 574 6.27 10.51 -23.81
C GLY A 574 5.39 9.88 -22.73
N THR A 575 4.09 9.74 -23.02
CA THR A 575 3.05 9.35 -22.04
C THR A 575 3.00 10.31 -20.83
N GLY A 576 3.46 11.56 -20.98
CA GLY A 576 3.49 12.56 -19.91
C GLY A 576 4.70 12.47 -18.97
N ARG A 577 5.67 11.57 -19.22
CA ARG A 577 6.84 11.37 -18.35
C ARG A 577 7.69 12.62 -18.14
N GLU A 578 7.74 13.51 -19.11
CA GLU A 578 8.42 14.80 -19.03
C GLU A 578 7.84 15.70 -17.93
N LEU A 579 6.53 15.65 -17.65
CA LEU A 579 5.88 16.42 -16.60
C LEU A 579 6.29 15.96 -15.18
N PHE A 580 6.75 14.71 -15.07
CA PHE A 580 7.16 14.09 -13.80
C PHE A 580 8.66 14.27 -13.51
N ALA A 581 9.37 15.10 -14.30
CA ALA A 581 10.78 15.38 -14.08
C ALA A 581 11.07 16.00 -12.70
N MET A 582 10.16 16.82 -12.17
CA MET A 582 10.31 17.39 -10.81
C MET A 582 10.31 16.30 -9.74
N PHE A 583 9.49 15.25 -9.89
CA PHE A 583 9.48 14.16 -8.93
C PHE A 583 10.72 13.28 -9.07
N ARG A 584 11.16 12.95 -10.30
CA ARG A 584 12.42 12.22 -10.51
C ARG A 584 13.64 12.98 -9.99
N GLY A 585 13.71 14.29 -10.22
CA GLY A 585 14.85 15.11 -9.82
C GLY A 585 14.98 15.24 -8.30
N LEU A 586 13.88 15.18 -7.57
CA LEU A 586 13.81 15.43 -6.12
C LEU A 586 13.53 14.18 -5.29
N ALA A 587 13.22 13.04 -5.92
CA ALA A 587 12.92 11.80 -5.22
C ALA A 587 14.07 11.40 -4.30
N ASP A 588 13.71 11.07 -3.06
CA ASP A 588 14.61 10.47 -2.10
C ASP A 588 14.66 8.94 -2.24
N GLU A 589 15.46 8.31 -1.40
CA GLU A 589 15.69 6.87 -1.42
C GLU A 589 14.41 6.09 -1.08
N ALA A 590 14.37 4.82 -1.52
CA ALA A 590 13.26 3.93 -1.28
C ALA A 590 12.90 3.80 0.22
N GLU A 591 13.90 3.68 1.10
CA GLU A 591 13.72 3.59 2.55
C GLU A 591 13.00 4.81 3.16
N LYS A 592 13.10 5.98 2.50
CA LYS A 592 12.43 7.22 2.93
C LYS A 592 11.03 7.38 2.32
N GLY A 593 10.62 6.45 1.46
CA GLY A 593 9.31 6.44 0.81
C GLY A 593 9.30 6.93 -0.64
N ALA A 594 10.47 7.25 -1.22
CA ALA A 594 10.65 7.60 -2.63
C ALA A 594 9.66 8.67 -3.12
N SER A 595 9.64 9.81 -2.44
CA SER A 595 8.74 10.93 -2.74
C SER A 595 9.51 12.22 -2.97
N GLY A 596 9.52 12.70 -4.21
CA GLY A 596 10.09 14.02 -4.51
C GLY A 596 9.30 15.16 -3.87
N MET A 597 7.98 14.98 -3.73
CA MET A 597 7.11 15.96 -3.05
C MET A 597 7.44 16.09 -1.56
N LEU A 598 7.52 14.98 -0.82
CA LEU A 598 7.81 15.03 0.62
C LEU A 598 9.24 15.52 0.89
N ALA A 599 10.21 15.07 0.08
CA ALA A 599 11.60 15.53 0.16
C ALA A 599 11.70 17.06 -0.03
N ALA A 600 11.04 17.61 -1.06
CA ALA A 600 11.02 19.05 -1.33
C ALA A 600 10.30 19.84 -0.23
N ALA A 601 9.28 19.27 0.39
CA ALA A 601 8.55 19.88 1.50
C ALA A 601 9.29 19.81 2.85
N GLY A 602 10.44 19.11 2.91
CA GLY A 602 11.20 18.92 4.15
C GLY A 602 10.53 18.00 5.16
N LEU A 603 9.65 17.09 4.69
CA LEU A 603 8.86 16.18 5.55
C LEU A 603 9.59 14.89 5.89
#